data_AF-A0A0A1TW52-F1
#
_entry.id   AF-A0A0A1TW52-F1
#
_cell.length_a   1.000
_cell.length_b   1.000
_cell.length_c   1.000
_cell.angle_alpha   90.00
_cell.angle_beta   90.00
_cell.angle_gamma   90.00
#
_symmetry.space_group_name_H-M   'P 1'
#
loop_
_entity.id
_entity.type
_entity.pdbx_description
1 polymer ?
#
loop_
_entity_poly.entity_id
_entity_poly.type
_entity_poly.pdbx_seq_one_letter_code
_entity_poly.pdbx_strand_id
1 'polypeptide(L)'
;MAKLWHYIQEKIPFLKPKPEQPRTVLIPLPPKSKKYCSNKVENNRYTYANYVFKCLFNQFKYFYNLYFLVTALSQFIPILQVGYRFTYTMPLAFVVILAMAKDAYDDIRIRIRDG
;
A
#
# COMPACT_ATOMS: atom_id res chain seq x y z
N MET A 1 28.19 25.11 0.34
CA MET A 1 27.41 23.85 0.43
C MET A 1 26.64 23.71 1.75
N ALA A 2 27.27 23.75 2.93
CA ALA A 2 26.57 23.56 4.22
C ALA A 2 25.40 24.53 4.49
N LYS A 3 25.52 25.82 4.13
CA LYS A 3 24.43 26.82 4.28
C LYS A 3 23.20 26.50 3.43
N LEU A 4 23.40 26.01 2.21
CA LEU A 4 22.31 25.61 1.30
C LEU A 4 21.57 24.40 1.86
N TRP A 5 22.30 23.47 2.47
CA TRP A 5 21.72 22.27 3.06
C TRP A 5 20.81 22.59 4.27
N HIS A 6 21.25 23.49 5.17
CA HIS A 6 20.42 23.95 6.28
C HIS A 6 19.16 24.70 5.83
N TYR A 7 19.28 25.54 4.79
CA TYR A 7 18.14 26.24 4.20
C TYR A 7 17.08 25.28 3.65
N ILE A 8 17.51 24.22 2.95
CA ILE A 8 16.63 23.19 2.41
C ILE A 8 15.91 22.43 3.53
N GLN A 9 16.63 22.05 4.59
CA GLN A 9 16.05 21.35 5.76
C GLN A 9 15.04 22.20 6.54
N GLU A 10 15.18 23.52 6.51
CA GLU A 10 14.24 24.43 7.17
C GLU A 10 12.93 24.58 6.39
N LYS A 11 13.03 24.69 5.06
CA LYS A 11 11.87 24.83 4.17
C LYS A 11 11.08 23.53 3.99
N ILE A 12 11.73 22.38 4.21
CA ILE A 12 11.16 21.07 3.92
C ILE A 12 11.10 20.21 5.19
N PRO A 13 9.95 20.17 5.89
CA PRO A 13 9.85 19.54 7.22
C PRO A 13 10.11 18.02 7.21
N PHE A 14 9.90 17.34 6.09
CA PHE A 14 10.19 15.89 5.95
C PHE A 14 11.66 15.56 5.69
N LEU A 15 12.48 16.57 5.34
CA LEU A 15 13.94 16.40 5.20
C LEU A 15 14.69 16.69 6.50
N LYS A 16 13.99 17.18 7.55
CA LYS A 16 14.61 17.27 8.87
C LYS A 16 14.97 15.87 9.35
N PRO A 17 16.26 15.58 9.61
CA PRO A 17 16.64 14.32 10.21
C PRO A 17 15.95 14.21 11.56
N LYS A 18 15.38 13.04 11.85
CA LYS A 18 14.81 12.76 13.17
C LYS A 18 15.93 12.95 14.20
N PRO A 19 15.71 13.70 15.29
CA PRO A 19 16.74 13.89 16.30
C PRO A 19 17.22 12.52 16.80
N GLU A 20 18.53 12.31 16.77
CA GLU A 20 19.14 11.09 17.27
C GLU A 20 18.88 10.97 18.76
N GLN A 21 18.06 9.99 19.14
CA GLN A 21 17.82 9.69 20.54
C GLN A 21 18.88 8.69 21.01
N PRO A 22 19.65 9.00 22.06
CA PRO A 22 20.64 8.05 22.58
C PRO A 22 19.93 6.77 23.03
N ARG A 23 20.45 5.62 22.60
CA ARG A 23 19.95 4.29 23.01
C ARG A 23 20.93 3.66 24.00
N THR A 24 20.44 3.23 25.15
CA THR A 24 21.22 2.45 26.11
C THR A 24 20.94 0.97 25.89
N VAL A 25 21.98 0.21 25.55
CA VAL A 25 21.92 -1.25 25.44
C VAL A 25 22.58 -1.82 26.69
N LEU A 26 21.80 -2.47 27.54
CA LEU A 26 22.31 -3.12 28.77
C LEU A 26 22.77 -4.54 28.44
N ILE A 27 23.97 -4.90 28.93
CA ILE A 27 24.54 -6.25 28.81
C ILE A 27 24.94 -6.67 30.23
N PRO A 28 24.35 -7.74 30.81
CA PRO A 28 23.34 -8.65 30.25
C PRO A 28 21.96 -7.99 30.08
N LEU A 29 21.17 -8.46 29.10
CA LEU A 29 19.83 -7.89 28.85
C LEU A 29 18.87 -8.20 30.01
N PRO A 30 18.21 -7.19 30.61
CA PRO A 30 17.18 -7.43 31.60
C PRO A 30 15.94 -8.09 30.96
N PRO A 31 15.17 -8.90 31.71
CA PRO A 31 14.01 -9.64 31.20
C PRO A 31 12.87 -8.74 30.67
N LYS A 32 12.88 -7.45 31.02
CA LYS A 32 11.96 -6.42 30.52
C LYS A 32 12.70 -5.33 29.75
N SER A 33 13.51 -5.70 28.76
CA SER A 33 14.08 -4.72 27.83
C SER A 33 12.99 -4.14 26.92
N LYS A 34 13.11 -2.86 26.57
CA LYS A 34 12.27 -2.26 25.53
C LYS A 34 12.46 -3.06 24.23
N LYS A 35 11.36 -3.48 23.59
CA LYS A 35 11.42 -4.14 22.28
C LYS A 35 11.75 -3.11 21.22
N TYR A 36 12.91 -3.27 20.59
CA TYR A 36 13.30 -2.50 19.42
C TYR A 36 12.72 -3.15 18.15
N CYS A 37 12.66 -2.38 17.07
CA CYS A 37 12.33 -2.95 15.76
C CYS A 37 13.33 -4.06 15.43
N SER A 38 12.82 -5.15 14.84
CA SER A 38 13.67 -6.21 14.31
C SER A 38 14.56 -5.65 13.18
N ASN A 39 15.77 -6.19 13.04
CA ASN A 39 16.66 -5.89 11.90
C ASN A 39 16.22 -6.60 10.61
N LYS A 40 14.94 -6.98 10.52
CA LYS A 40 14.36 -7.60 9.34
C LYS A 40 14.11 -6.52 8.31
N VAL A 41 14.80 -6.61 7.17
CA VAL A 41 14.58 -5.73 6.02
C VAL A 41 13.42 -6.34 5.21
N GLU A 42 12.33 -5.60 5.07
CA GLU A 42 11.19 -6.01 4.26
C GLU A 42 11.11 -5.15 3.00
N ASN A 43 11.29 -5.76 1.83
CA ASN A 43 11.23 -5.10 0.53
C ASN A 43 9.84 -5.20 -0.13
N ASN A 44 8.85 -5.76 0.57
CA ASN A 44 7.51 -5.97 0.03
C ASN A 44 6.73 -4.66 -0.02
N ARG A 45 5.90 -4.51 -1.05
CA ARG A 45 5.07 -3.30 -1.22
C ARG A 45 3.88 -3.27 -0.27
N TYR A 46 3.41 -4.44 0.12
CA TYR A 46 2.20 -4.61 0.92
C TYR A 46 2.49 -5.34 2.22
N THR A 47 1.67 -5.07 3.23
CA THR A 47 1.56 -5.91 4.43
C THR A 47 0.33 -6.80 4.24
N TYR A 48 0.31 -8.01 4.79
CA TYR A 48 -0.85 -8.92 4.68
C TYR A 48 -2.19 -8.24 5.03
N ALA A 49 -2.22 -7.40 6.07
CA ALA A 49 -3.42 -6.67 6.49
C ALA A 49 -3.86 -5.56 5.51
N ASN A 50 -2.90 -4.90 4.86
CA ASN A 50 -3.17 -3.74 4.00
C ASN A 50 -3.22 -4.07 2.51
N TYR A 51 -2.96 -5.34 2.14
CA TYR A 51 -2.83 -5.77 0.76
C TYR A 51 -4.11 -5.49 -0.04
N VAL A 52 -5.26 -5.97 0.44
CA VAL A 52 -6.53 -5.85 -0.28
C VAL A 52 -6.88 -4.38 -0.54
N PHE A 53 -6.87 -3.55 0.50
CA PHE A 53 -7.24 -2.14 0.37
C PHE A 53 -6.28 -1.36 -0.53
N LYS A 54 -4.96 -1.52 -0.35
CA LYS A 54 -3.97 -0.78 -1.16
C LYS A 54 -3.93 -1.27 -2.60
N CYS A 55 -4.02 -2.58 -2.84
CA CYS A 55 -4.01 -3.15 -4.17
C CYS A 55 -5.27 -2.71 -4.95
N LEU A 56 -6.45 -2.79 -4.32
CA LEU A 56 -7.70 -2.36 -4.93
C LEU A 56 -7.69 -0.86 -5.26
N PHE A 57 -7.21 -0.01 -4.34
CA PHE A 57 -7.04 1.42 -4.59
C PHE A 57 -6.11 1.68 -5.79
N ASN A 58 -5.01 0.93 -5.88
CA ASN A 58 -4.09 1.06 -7.01
C ASN A 58 -4.72 0.62 -8.34
N GLN A 59 -5.63 -0.37 -8.34
CA GLN A 59 -6.35 -0.76 -9.55
C GLN A 59 -7.37 0.31 -9.99
N PHE A 60 -8.15 0.89 -9.06
CA PHE A 60 -9.16 1.89 -9.41
C PHE A 60 -8.63 3.30 -9.64
N LYS A 61 -7.36 3.57 -9.30
CA LYS A 61 -6.66 4.80 -9.71
C LYS A 61 -6.63 4.99 -11.24
N TYR A 62 -6.66 3.89 -12.00
CA TYR A 62 -6.62 3.95 -13.46
C TYR A 62 -8.01 4.28 -14.03
N PHE A 63 -8.05 5.22 -14.99
CA PHE A 63 -9.30 5.76 -15.56
C PHE A 63 -10.23 4.67 -16.10
N TYR A 64 -9.71 3.66 -16.80
CA TYR A 64 -10.53 2.58 -17.35
C TYR A 64 -11.30 1.80 -16.28
N ASN A 65 -10.63 1.42 -15.18
CA ASN A 65 -11.26 0.69 -14.08
C ASN A 65 -12.31 1.56 -13.37
N LEU A 66 -12.03 2.87 -13.22
CA LEU A 66 -12.98 3.83 -12.66
C LEU A 66 -14.19 4.04 -13.57
N TYR A 67 -14.00 4.12 -14.89
CA TYR A 67 -15.08 4.25 -15.87
C TYR A 67 -16.06 3.06 -15.77
N PHE A 68 -15.54 1.83 -15.76
CA PHE A 68 -16.37 0.64 -15.59
C PHE A 68 -17.05 0.60 -14.22
N LEU A 69 -16.37 1.07 -13.17
CA LEU A 69 -16.95 1.17 -11.82
C LEU A 69 -18.14 2.14 -11.79
N VAL A 70 -17.97 3.35 -12.33
CA VAL A 70 -19.05 4.36 -12.42
C VAL A 70 -20.20 3.84 -13.27
N THR A 71 -19.89 3.16 -14.38
CA THR A 71 -20.90 2.56 -15.26
C THR A 71 -21.69 1.47 -14.53
N ALA A 72 -21.02 0.59 -13.77
CA ALA A 72 -21.65 -0.43 -12.94
C ALA A 72 -22.46 0.18 -11.78
N LEU A 73 -21.96 1.26 -11.16
CA LEU A 73 -22.65 1.96 -10.09
C LEU A 73 -23.93 2.67 -10.60
N SER A 74 -23.89 3.20 -11.82
CA SER A 74 -25.06 3.80 -12.47
C SER A 74 -26.22 2.80 -12.60
N GLN A 75 -25.92 1.51 -12.79
CA GLN A 75 -26.94 0.46 -12.90
C GLN A 75 -27.71 0.18 -11.59
N PHE A 76 -27.28 0.73 -10.44
CA PHE A 76 -28.08 0.68 -9.21
C PHE A 76 -29.24 1.68 -9.21
N ILE A 77 -29.19 2.70 -10.09
CA ILE A 77 -30.25 3.67 -10.24
C ILE A 77 -31.23 3.14 -11.28
N PRO A 78 -32.48 2.77 -10.90
CA PRO A 78 -33.41 2.08 -11.79
C PRO A 78 -33.79 2.89 -13.03
N ILE A 79 -33.71 4.22 -12.98
CA ILE A 79 -34.01 5.11 -14.13
C ILE A 79 -32.91 5.12 -15.20
N LEU A 80 -31.68 4.74 -14.84
CA LEU A 80 -30.51 4.67 -15.73
C LEU A 80 -30.15 3.22 -16.09
N GLN A 81 -30.97 2.26 -15.64
CA GLN A 81 -30.71 0.84 -15.83
C GLN A 81 -31.08 0.44 -17.25
N VAL A 82 -30.09 -0.01 -18.03
CA VAL A 82 -30.30 -0.43 -19.43
C VAL A 82 -30.55 -1.94 -19.54
N GLY A 83 -30.05 -2.73 -18.58
CA GLY A 83 -30.17 -4.19 -18.59
C GLY A 83 -29.91 -4.84 -17.23
N TYR A 84 -29.43 -6.09 -17.21
CA TYR A 84 -29.07 -6.77 -15.97
C TYR A 84 -27.79 -6.20 -15.37
N ARG A 85 -27.83 -5.83 -14.08
CA ARG A 85 -26.68 -5.31 -13.31
C ARG A 85 -25.43 -6.19 -13.43
N PHE A 86 -25.63 -7.51 -13.45
CA PHE A 86 -24.55 -8.49 -13.52
C PHE A 86 -23.69 -8.36 -14.78
N THR A 87 -24.30 -8.04 -15.93
CA THR A 87 -23.58 -7.93 -17.22
C THR A 87 -22.51 -6.83 -17.20
N TYR A 88 -22.70 -5.79 -16.38
CA TYR A 88 -21.74 -4.69 -16.25
C TYR A 88 -20.71 -4.94 -15.14
N THR A 89 -21.12 -5.54 -14.01
CA THR A 89 -20.22 -5.78 -12.88
C THR A 89 -19.30 -6.99 -13.08
N MET A 90 -19.78 -8.04 -13.74
CA MET A 90 -19.04 -9.30 -13.89
C MET A 90 -17.68 -9.13 -14.62
N PRO A 91 -17.60 -8.53 -15.82
CA PRO A 91 -16.31 -8.40 -16.51
C PRO A 91 -15.31 -7.55 -15.72
N LEU A 92 -15.77 -6.47 -15.07
CA LEU A 92 -14.92 -5.63 -14.22
C LEU A 92 -14.37 -6.43 -13.03
N ALA A 93 -15.25 -7.13 -12.31
CA ALA A 93 -14.85 -7.91 -11.14
C ALA A 93 -13.84 -9.00 -11.53
N PHE A 94 -14.08 -9.71 -12.64
CA PHE A 94 -13.18 -10.75 -13.14
C PHE A 94 -11.77 -10.21 -13.41
N VAL A 95 -11.66 -9.11 -14.15
CA VAL A 95 -10.36 -8.50 -14.48
C VAL A 95 -9.64 -8.01 -13.23
N VAL A 96 -10.34 -7.35 -12.31
CA VAL A 96 -9.76 -6.85 -11.05
C VAL A 96 -9.26 -8.02 -10.19
N ILE A 97 -10.04 -9.09 -10.06
CA ILE A 97 -9.65 -10.28 -9.29
C ILE A 97 -8.39 -10.91 -9.88
N LEU A 98 -8.32 -11.09 -11.21
CA LEU A 98 -7.12 -11.63 -11.85
C LEU A 98 -5.89 -10.74 -11.66
N ALA A 99 -6.07 -9.42 -11.78
CA ALA A 99 -4.99 -8.46 -11.59
C ALA A 99 -4.47 -8.49 -10.14
N MET A 100 -5.37 -8.53 -9.16
CA MET A 100 -5.01 -8.69 -7.75
C MET A 100 -4.33 -10.03 -7.50
N ALA A 101 -4.88 -11.15 -8.00
CA ALA A 101 -4.28 -12.47 -7.82
C ALA A 101 -2.84 -12.53 -8.36
N LYS A 102 -2.59 -11.94 -9.53
CA LYS A 102 -1.23 -11.82 -10.09
C LYS A 102 -0.32 -11.01 -9.18
N ASP A 103 -0.76 -9.83 -8.74
CA ASP A 103 0.02 -8.95 -7.87
C ASP A 103 0.33 -9.61 -6.51
N ALA A 104 -0.64 -10.33 -5.93
CA ALA A 104 -0.46 -11.11 -4.71
C ALA A 104 0.59 -12.20 -4.89
N TYR A 105 0.50 -12.95 -5.99
CA TYR A 105 1.45 -14.01 -6.31
C TYR A 105 2.88 -13.47 -6.46
N ASP A 106 3.03 -12.36 -7.20
CA ASP A 106 4.32 -11.69 -7.39
C ASP A 106 4.90 -11.21 -6.04
N ASP A 107 4.08 -10.64 -5.15
CA ASP A 107 4.49 -10.15 -3.82
C ASP A 107 4.80 -11.31 -2.83
N ILE A 108 4.13 -12.47 -2.94
CA ILE A 108 4.48 -13.69 -2.18
C ILE A 108 5.83 -14.24 -2.64
N ARG A 109 6.08 -14.26 -3.95
CA ARG A 109 7.36 -14.73 -4.49
C ARG A 109 8.54 -13.92 -3.97
N ILE A 110 8.38 -12.61 -3.85
CA ILE A 110 9.39 -11.72 -3.27
C ILE A 110 9.58 -12.05 -1.78
N ARG A 111 8.51 -12.26 -1.02
CA ARG A 111 8.60 -12.67 0.39
C ARG A 111 9.38 -13.96 0.62
N ILE A 112 9.17 -14.96 -0.23
CA ILE A 112 9.86 -16.25 -0.12
C ILE A 112 11.35 -16.09 -0.44
N ARG A 113 11.72 -15.18 -1.35
CA ARG A 113 13.11 -14.93 -1.71
C ARG A 113 13.86 -14.15 -0.62
N ASP A 114 13.18 -13.20 0.02
CA ASP A 114 13.79 -12.25 0.96
C ASP A 114 13.72 -12.74 2.43
N GLY A 115 13.05 -13.86 2.70
CA GLY A 115 12.92 -14.49 4.02
C GLY A 115 13.92 -15.62 4.24
#